data_AF-A0AAE5CA31-F1
#
_entry.id   AF-A0AAE5CA31-F1
#
_cell.length_a   1.000
_cell.length_b   1.000
_cell.length_c   1.000
_cell.angle_alpha   90.00
_cell.angle_beta   90.00
_cell.angle_gamma   90.00
#
_symmetry.space_group_name_H-M   'P 1'
#
loop_
_entity.id
_entity.type
_entity.pdbx_description
1 polymer ?
#
loop_
_entity_poly.entity_id
_entity_poly.type
_entity_poly.pdbx_seq_one_letter_code
_entity_poly.pdbx_strand_id
1 'polypeptide(L)'
;MLKLSDGLFALAAIAGVLVFTSFYDAAFPSAAIDLKLSRGAIKARADDYLRQRGVDPDTFESSLTFTVDGSAAVFLQRVRGIEETSRFAREQLPLWNWRVRWFRSGEKEEFIMRLAPDGRPLRFLHSIPEAAPGDSLSQDSALVLARTFVSEELNVDLSRWRLEDQSTSSRENRLDHSFTWELSGSEIEWRPDDPEAGTGARRLSVDVNGSRVGYFGEYLHVPERFEREQSKQTAVGTLLGLISIGLSFALVLAAAVVAVIRYKHDRIRWRPGLIAGGLLAAVLMVGGALSYPLIKSQYVTEVPYPIFAALALVGAIFGGVLLGVAIWVTTSAGVSLTEETFPRTLKAFNSWVEGRLFTRAAGIETLRGYAVGLAFLGYITLFYVLGRRYLGVWVPAEGPHSELLSMYLPWLVPLLIATQAAVSEEVIYRLFGVSFLERHLKVTFLALLIPAVIWAFGHSTYPVFPVYVRGIELTIAGLIFGWIFIRYGLVTMLVAHFAIDAILLAVPFLRAEGGSYVGYGIAALVCAALPLAVPIVVWIRKPSDGQAAPDIAAG
;
A
#
# COMPACT_ATOMS: atom_id res chain seq x y z
N MET A 1 -38.73 -12.02 -11.65
CA MET A 1 -38.32 -10.99 -12.62
C MET A 1 -37.20 -10.15 -12.03
N LEU A 2 -36.04 -10.09 -12.69
CA LEU A 2 -34.97 -9.12 -12.40
C LEU A 2 -35.55 -7.71 -12.61
N LYS A 3 -35.27 -6.76 -11.71
CA LYS A 3 -35.67 -5.37 -11.96
C LYS A 3 -34.81 -4.82 -13.10
N LEU A 4 -35.34 -3.87 -13.89
CA LEU A 4 -34.59 -3.21 -14.98
C LEU A 4 -33.22 -2.68 -14.50
N SER A 5 -33.16 -2.20 -13.25
CA SER A 5 -31.93 -1.76 -12.58
C SER A 5 -30.89 -2.87 -12.43
N ASP A 6 -31.30 -4.12 -12.19
CA ASP A 6 -30.37 -5.24 -11.98
C ASP A 6 -29.72 -5.67 -13.30
N GLY A 7 -30.44 -5.55 -14.43
CA GLY A 7 -29.86 -5.73 -15.77
C GLY A 7 -28.81 -4.66 -16.10
N LEU A 8 -29.07 -3.41 -15.71
CA LEU A 8 -28.11 -2.31 -15.88
C LEU A 8 -26.83 -2.54 -15.05
N PHE A 9 -26.95 -3.02 -13.81
CA PHE A 9 -25.78 -3.40 -13.00
C PHE A 9 -24.93 -4.48 -13.66
N ALA A 10 -25.56 -5.52 -14.20
CA ALA A 10 -24.83 -6.59 -14.89
C ALA A 10 -24.09 -6.06 -16.13
N LEU A 11 -24.74 -5.22 -16.94
CA LEU A 11 -24.11 -4.58 -18.10
C LEU A 11 -22.94 -3.67 -17.70
N ALA A 12 -23.13 -2.85 -16.66
CA ALA A 12 -22.07 -1.98 -16.15
C ALA A 12 -20.89 -2.78 -15.59
N ALA A 13 -21.14 -3.91 -14.92
CA ALA A 13 -20.10 -4.80 -14.42
C ALA A 13 -19.30 -5.43 -15.56
N ILE A 14 -19.98 -5.94 -16.60
CA ILE A 14 -19.33 -6.52 -17.78
C ILE A 14 -18.48 -5.46 -18.49
N ALA A 15 -19.05 -4.28 -18.76
CA ALA A 15 -18.33 -3.17 -19.35
C ALA A 15 -17.12 -2.77 -18.49
N GLY A 16 -17.29 -2.74 -17.16
CA GLY A 16 -16.25 -2.42 -16.21
C GLY A 16 -15.07 -3.40 -16.27
N VAL A 17 -15.35 -4.71 -16.27
CA VAL A 17 -14.33 -5.76 -16.43
C VAL A 17 -13.63 -5.66 -17.77
N LEU A 18 -14.37 -5.46 -18.86
CA LEU A 18 -13.80 -5.33 -20.21
C LEU A 18 -12.86 -4.12 -20.29
N VAL A 19 -13.27 -2.97 -19.78
CA VAL A 19 -12.43 -1.76 -19.74
C VAL A 19 -11.22 -1.99 -18.84
N PHE A 20 -11.43 -2.50 -17.62
CA PHE A 20 -10.36 -2.75 -16.66
C PHE A 20 -9.28 -3.66 -17.25
N THR A 21 -9.67 -4.80 -17.82
CA THR A 21 -8.72 -5.78 -18.39
C THR A 21 -8.06 -5.29 -19.68
N SER A 22 -8.80 -4.62 -20.57
CA SER A 22 -8.26 -4.15 -21.86
C SER A 22 -7.29 -2.98 -21.71
N PHE A 23 -7.48 -2.14 -20.69
CA PHE A 23 -6.70 -0.93 -20.48
C PHE A 23 -5.92 -0.93 -19.17
N TYR A 24 -5.76 -2.08 -18.50
CA TYR A 24 -5.06 -2.16 -17.22
C TYR A 24 -3.65 -1.58 -17.30
N ASP A 25 -2.85 -2.00 -18.28
CA ASP A 25 -1.47 -1.50 -18.46
C ASP A 25 -1.40 -0.02 -18.77
N ALA A 26 -2.38 0.47 -19.53
CA ALA A 26 -2.50 1.88 -19.84
C ALA A 26 -2.99 2.71 -18.64
N ALA A 27 -3.62 2.07 -17.63
CA ALA A 27 -4.15 2.67 -16.40
C ALA A 27 -3.15 2.60 -15.21
N PHE A 28 -2.54 1.45 -15.04
CA PHE A 28 -1.68 1.06 -13.92
C PHE A 28 -0.42 0.40 -14.49
N PRO A 29 0.46 1.20 -15.09
CA PRO A 29 1.68 0.67 -15.66
C PRO A 29 2.51 0.06 -14.54
N SER A 30 3.04 -1.13 -14.79
CA SER A 30 3.86 -1.88 -13.83
C SER A 30 5.24 -2.13 -14.42
N ALA A 31 6.27 -2.04 -13.59
CA ALA A 31 7.61 -2.48 -13.99
C ALA A 31 7.67 -4.01 -13.85
N ALA A 32 7.91 -4.73 -14.94
CA ALA A 32 8.13 -6.17 -14.90
C ALA A 32 9.44 -6.46 -14.14
N ILE A 33 9.33 -7.19 -13.03
CA ILE A 33 10.47 -7.65 -12.24
C ILE A 33 10.54 -9.17 -12.30
N ASP A 34 11.62 -9.67 -12.88
CA ASP A 34 11.92 -11.09 -12.96
C ASP A 34 12.56 -11.57 -11.64
N LEU A 35 11.76 -12.22 -10.79
CA LEU A 35 12.22 -12.79 -9.52
C LEU A 35 12.66 -14.24 -9.71
N LYS A 36 13.77 -14.45 -10.44
CA LYS A 36 14.32 -15.79 -10.74
C LYS A 36 14.71 -16.59 -9.50
N LEU A 37 15.15 -15.92 -8.44
CA LEU A 37 15.63 -16.57 -7.22
C LEU A 37 14.59 -16.54 -6.11
N SER A 38 14.50 -17.65 -5.37
CA SER A 38 13.70 -17.71 -4.16
C SER A 38 14.32 -16.85 -3.05
N ARG A 39 13.48 -16.40 -2.11
CA ARG A 39 13.93 -15.69 -0.90
C ARG A 39 15.02 -16.45 -0.14
N GLY A 40 14.90 -17.78 -0.05
CA GLY A 40 15.91 -18.63 0.58
C GLY A 40 17.24 -18.64 -0.17
N ALA A 41 17.21 -18.69 -1.51
CA ALA A 41 18.42 -18.62 -2.33
C ALA A 41 19.13 -17.26 -2.21
N ILE A 42 18.37 -16.16 -2.16
CA ILE A 42 18.91 -14.82 -1.91
C ILE A 42 19.57 -14.75 -0.53
N LYS A 43 18.90 -15.24 0.51
CA LYS A 43 19.45 -15.25 1.88
C LYS A 43 20.74 -16.06 1.96
N ALA A 44 20.77 -17.26 1.36
CA ALA A 44 21.96 -18.09 1.34
C ALA A 44 23.16 -17.40 0.66
N ARG A 45 22.96 -16.76 -0.50
CA ARG A 45 24.03 -16.00 -1.17
C ARG A 45 24.54 -14.82 -0.33
N ALA A 46 23.62 -14.13 0.35
CA ALA A 46 23.95 -13.02 1.21
C ALA A 46 24.76 -13.48 2.44
N ASP A 47 24.40 -14.64 3.01
CA ASP A 47 25.13 -15.28 4.12
C ASP A 47 26.53 -15.74 3.71
N ASP A 48 26.66 -16.34 2.53
CA ASP A 48 27.96 -16.77 1.99
C ASP A 48 28.90 -15.57 1.77
N TYR A 49 28.35 -14.42 1.36
CA TYR A 49 29.11 -13.18 1.23
C TYR A 49 29.70 -12.69 2.56
N LEU A 50 28.95 -12.82 3.67
CA LEU A 50 29.45 -12.52 5.01
C LEU A 50 30.52 -13.53 5.47
N ARG A 51 30.28 -14.83 5.22
CA ARG A 51 31.25 -15.89 5.59
C ARG A 51 32.59 -15.72 4.88
N GLN A 52 32.58 -15.30 3.61
CA GLN A 52 33.81 -14.97 2.87
C GLN A 52 34.61 -13.81 3.50
N ARG A 53 33.94 -12.94 4.27
CA ARG A 53 34.55 -11.83 5.02
C ARG A 53 34.85 -12.18 6.47
N GLY A 54 34.78 -13.47 6.82
CA GLY A 54 35.08 -13.98 8.16
C GLY A 54 34.00 -13.69 9.19
N VAL A 55 32.79 -13.31 8.77
CA VAL A 55 31.65 -13.05 9.67
C VAL A 55 30.71 -14.24 9.62
N ASP A 56 30.41 -14.83 10.77
CA ASP A 56 29.41 -15.88 10.88
C ASP A 56 27.99 -15.28 10.97
N PRO A 57 27.15 -15.37 9.92
CA PRO A 57 25.81 -14.79 9.91
C PRO A 57 24.87 -15.43 10.93
N ASP A 58 25.17 -16.64 11.40
CA ASP A 58 24.33 -17.38 12.35
C ASP A 58 24.44 -16.79 13.78
N THR A 59 25.42 -15.92 14.02
CA THR A 59 25.57 -15.15 15.26
C THR A 59 24.71 -13.88 15.31
N PHE A 60 23.97 -13.59 14.24
CA PHE A 60 23.13 -12.39 14.10
C PHE A 60 21.65 -12.75 13.91
N GLU A 61 20.79 -11.86 14.40
CA GLU A 61 19.41 -11.81 13.93
C GLU A 61 19.39 -11.26 12.51
N SER A 62 18.51 -11.78 11.65
CA SER A 62 18.41 -11.31 10.27
C SER A 62 16.98 -10.95 9.84
N SER A 63 16.92 -10.08 8.84
CA SER A 63 15.69 -9.72 8.13
C SER A 63 15.96 -9.67 6.62
N LEU A 64 14.95 -10.08 5.84
CA LEU A 64 14.99 -10.07 4.38
C LEU A 64 13.73 -9.38 3.87
N THR A 65 13.91 -8.27 3.16
CA THR A 65 12.82 -7.53 2.51
C THR A 65 13.12 -7.30 1.05
N PHE A 66 12.09 -7.06 0.25
CA PHE A 66 12.23 -6.56 -1.11
C PHE A 66 11.95 -5.05 -1.09
N THR A 67 12.76 -4.25 -1.80
CA THR A 67 12.68 -2.79 -1.78
C THR A 67 13.00 -2.20 -3.16
N VAL A 68 12.70 -0.92 -3.33
CA VAL A 68 13.05 -0.12 -4.51
C VAL A 68 13.86 1.12 -4.10
N ASP A 69 14.76 1.56 -4.97
CA ASP A 69 15.32 2.91 -4.90
C ASP A 69 14.28 3.91 -5.45
N GLY A 70 13.46 4.44 -4.54
CA GLY A 70 12.23 5.17 -4.89
C GLY A 70 12.47 6.47 -5.65
N SER A 71 13.44 7.29 -5.23
CA SER A 71 13.74 8.56 -5.91
C SER A 71 14.29 8.33 -7.31
N ALA A 72 15.22 7.39 -7.46
CA ALA A 72 15.79 7.01 -8.76
C ALA A 72 14.72 6.45 -9.72
N ALA A 73 13.85 5.57 -9.23
CA ALA A 73 12.75 5.01 -10.02
C ALA A 73 11.76 6.09 -10.45
N VAL A 74 11.31 6.95 -9.54
CA VAL A 74 10.39 8.08 -9.85
C VAL A 74 11.01 9.02 -10.86
N PHE A 75 12.28 9.39 -10.67
CA PHE A 75 13.03 10.26 -11.59
C PHE A 75 13.11 9.66 -13.00
N LEU A 76 13.58 8.42 -13.14
CA LEU A 76 13.69 7.77 -14.44
C LEU A 76 12.33 7.59 -15.12
N GLN A 77 11.30 7.19 -14.37
CA GLN A 77 9.96 7.02 -14.94
C GLN A 77 9.38 8.35 -15.42
N ARG A 78 9.69 9.43 -14.72
CA ARG A 78 9.24 10.77 -15.10
C ARG A 78 9.94 11.29 -16.34
N VAL A 79 11.24 11.03 -16.49
CA VAL A 79 12.07 11.55 -17.58
C VAL A 79 12.00 10.69 -18.83
N ARG A 80 12.11 9.36 -18.67
CA ARG A 80 12.27 8.40 -19.76
C ARG A 80 11.07 7.48 -19.96
N GLY A 81 10.09 7.52 -19.06
CA GLY A 81 8.96 6.60 -19.07
C GLY A 81 9.28 5.24 -18.46
N ILE A 82 8.24 4.43 -18.29
CA ILE A 82 8.29 3.20 -17.48
C ILE A 82 8.98 2.04 -18.22
N GLU A 83 8.79 1.94 -19.53
CA GLU A 83 9.47 0.95 -20.37
C GLU A 83 10.98 1.16 -20.33
N GLU A 84 11.43 2.40 -20.54
CA GLU A 84 12.86 2.75 -20.49
C GLU A 84 13.45 2.57 -19.09
N THR A 85 12.69 2.91 -18.05
CA THR A 85 13.11 2.66 -16.68
C THR A 85 13.28 1.16 -16.41
N SER A 86 12.36 0.34 -16.91
CA SER A 86 12.44 -1.12 -16.77
C SER A 86 13.64 -1.69 -17.53
N ARG A 87 13.93 -1.16 -18.73
CA ARG A 87 15.13 -1.50 -19.50
C ARG A 87 16.41 -1.10 -18.76
N PHE A 88 16.49 0.15 -18.31
CA PHE A 88 17.60 0.66 -17.51
C PHE A 88 17.85 -0.18 -16.25
N ALA A 89 16.77 -0.57 -15.55
CA ALA A 89 16.87 -1.40 -14.35
C ALA A 89 17.39 -2.81 -14.62
N ARG A 90 17.10 -3.39 -15.79
CA ARG A 90 17.60 -4.72 -16.17
C ARG A 90 19.04 -4.69 -16.69
N GLU A 91 19.36 -3.70 -17.51
CA GLU A 91 20.59 -3.68 -18.30
C GLU A 91 21.72 -2.87 -17.66
N GLN A 92 21.40 -1.85 -16.87
CA GLN A 92 22.39 -0.88 -16.39
C GLN A 92 22.51 -0.88 -14.87
N LEU A 93 21.42 -0.57 -14.16
CA LEU A 93 21.44 -0.41 -12.70
C LEU A 93 20.13 -0.89 -12.08
N PRO A 94 20.12 -2.03 -11.39
CA PRO A 94 18.93 -2.55 -10.74
C PRO A 94 18.35 -1.60 -9.68
N LEU A 95 17.14 -1.10 -9.94
CA LEU A 95 16.42 -0.20 -9.04
C LEU A 95 15.64 -0.95 -7.95
N TRP A 96 15.19 -2.17 -8.26
CA TRP A 96 14.55 -3.07 -7.30
C TRP A 96 15.56 -4.09 -6.81
N ASN A 97 15.56 -4.33 -5.50
CA ASN A 97 16.57 -5.15 -4.86
C ASN A 97 16.04 -5.82 -3.58
N TRP A 98 16.65 -6.95 -3.26
CA TRP A 98 16.52 -7.58 -1.96
C TRP A 98 17.43 -6.87 -0.97
N ARG A 99 16.91 -6.54 0.20
CA ARG A 99 17.68 -6.02 1.33
C ARG A 99 17.78 -7.12 2.39
N VAL A 100 18.99 -7.60 2.64
CA VAL A 100 19.31 -8.48 3.77
C VAL A 100 20.00 -7.63 4.82
N ARG A 101 19.54 -7.72 6.06
CA ARG A 101 20.14 -7.04 7.20
C ARG A 101 20.42 -8.04 8.30
N TRP A 102 21.60 -7.95 8.90
CA TRP A 102 22.04 -8.73 10.05
C TRP A 102 22.40 -7.78 11.20
N PHE A 103 21.91 -8.07 12.39
CA PHE A 103 22.08 -7.21 13.55
C PHE A 103 22.09 -8.02 14.85
N ARG A 104 22.66 -7.44 15.91
CA ARG A 104 22.54 -7.94 17.29
C ARG A 104 21.84 -6.92 18.16
N SER A 105 21.18 -7.41 19.21
CA SER A 105 20.46 -6.54 20.13
C SER A 105 21.41 -5.82 21.07
N GLY A 106 21.26 -4.51 21.21
CA GLY A 106 22.13 -3.68 22.05
C GLY A 106 23.46 -3.29 21.39
N GLU A 107 23.68 -3.65 20.13
CA GLU A 107 24.93 -3.39 19.42
C GLU A 107 24.72 -2.49 18.21
N LYS A 108 25.57 -1.47 18.06
CA LYS A 108 25.55 -0.60 16.86
C LYS A 108 26.13 -1.29 15.62
N GLU A 109 26.84 -2.39 15.79
CA GLU A 109 27.39 -3.14 14.67
C GLU A 109 26.27 -3.87 13.91
N GLU A 110 26.17 -3.59 12.62
CA GLU A 110 25.23 -4.25 11.73
C GLU A 110 25.76 -4.35 10.30
N PHE A 111 25.22 -5.32 9.57
CA PHE A 111 25.52 -5.55 8.17
C PHE A 111 24.24 -5.39 7.35
N ILE A 112 24.33 -4.67 6.23
CA ILE A 112 23.24 -4.55 5.26
C ILE A 112 23.80 -4.85 3.89
N MET A 113 23.20 -5.81 3.20
CA MET A 113 23.50 -6.14 1.82
C MET A 113 22.27 -5.93 0.97
N ARG A 114 22.45 -5.25 -0.17
CA ARG A 114 21.43 -5.17 -1.22
C ARG A 114 21.85 -6.05 -2.38
N LEU A 115 20.95 -6.92 -2.84
CA LEU A 115 21.16 -7.80 -3.97
C LEU A 115 20.13 -7.54 -5.07
N ALA A 116 20.54 -7.63 -6.32
CA ALA A 116 19.64 -7.61 -7.45
C ALA A 116 18.67 -8.82 -7.42
N PRO A 117 17.58 -8.79 -8.20
CA PRO A 117 16.65 -9.92 -8.31
C PRO A 117 17.31 -11.25 -8.72
N ASP A 118 18.41 -11.17 -9.48
CA ASP A 118 19.25 -12.30 -9.90
C ASP A 118 20.31 -12.72 -8.86
N GLY A 119 20.34 -12.06 -7.71
CA GLY A 119 21.24 -12.32 -6.59
C GLY A 119 22.65 -11.77 -6.73
N ARG A 120 22.93 -10.86 -7.67
CA ARG A 120 24.20 -10.12 -7.71
C ARG A 120 24.29 -9.09 -6.57
N PRO A 121 25.43 -8.93 -5.88
CA PRO A 121 25.65 -7.85 -4.92
C PRO A 121 25.53 -6.47 -5.60
N LEU A 122 24.78 -5.56 -4.98
CA LEU A 122 24.62 -4.18 -5.46
C LEU A 122 25.20 -3.17 -4.48
N ARG A 123 24.92 -3.37 -3.18
CA ARG A 123 25.45 -2.52 -2.11
C ARG A 123 25.78 -3.38 -0.91
N PHE A 124 26.78 -2.95 -0.16
CA PHE A 124 27.12 -3.50 1.14
C PHE A 124 27.41 -2.35 2.09
N LEU A 125 26.94 -2.48 3.33
CA LEU A 125 27.20 -1.56 4.42
C LEU A 125 27.51 -2.37 5.67
N HIS A 126 28.66 -2.09 6.27
CA HIS A 126 29.05 -2.52 7.60
C HIS A 126 29.06 -1.28 8.49
N SER A 127 28.00 -1.13 9.27
CA SER A 127 27.91 -0.07 10.27
C SER A 127 28.67 -0.51 11.52
N ILE A 128 29.53 0.36 12.04
CA ILE A 128 30.31 0.14 13.26
C ILE A 128 30.20 1.35 14.19
N PRO A 129 30.35 1.19 15.52
CA PRO A 129 30.36 2.32 16.45
C PRO A 129 31.39 3.40 16.07
N GLU A 130 31.08 4.68 16.28
CA GLU A 130 32.03 5.77 16.02
C GLU A 130 33.30 5.66 16.87
N ALA A 131 33.18 5.18 18.10
CA ALA A 131 34.30 4.92 18.99
C ALA A 131 35.08 3.63 18.67
N ALA A 132 34.64 2.84 17.68
CA ALA A 132 35.33 1.60 17.33
C ALA A 132 36.78 1.91 16.88
N PRO A 133 37.77 1.15 17.37
CA PRO A 133 39.16 1.35 17.00
C PRO A 133 39.35 1.11 15.51
N GLY A 134 40.24 1.88 14.90
CA GLY A 134 40.61 1.69 13.51
C GLY A 134 41.85 2.48 13.17
N ASP A 135 42.39 2.24 11.98
CA ASP A 135 43.53 3.00 11.50
C ASP A 135 43.10 4.43 11.16
N SER A 136 44.06 5.35 11.14
CA SER A 136 43.86 6.72 10.67
C SER A 136 44.68 6.93 9.41
N LEU A 137 44.26 6.26 8.32
CA LEU A 137 44.94 6.36 7.04
C LEU A 137 44.88 7.80 6.50
N SER A 138 45.86 8.17 5.66
CA SER A 138 45.72 9.40 4.87
C SER A 138 44.65 9.21 3.80
N GLN A 139 44.02 10.31 3.37
CA GLN A 139 43.01 10.26 2.30
C GLN A 139 43.57 9.63 1.01
N ASP A 140 44.84 9.88 0.66
CA ASP A 140 45.48 9.27 -0.50
C ASP A 140 45.64 7.75 -0.36
N SER A 141 46.04 7.27 0.83
CA SER A 141 46.18 5.84 1.09
C SER A 141 44.82 5.13 1.07
N ALA A 142 43.80 5.78 1.65
CA ALA A 142 42.43 5.28 1.61
C ALA A 142 41.86 5.30 0.18
N LEU A 143 42.22 6.28 -0.65
CA LEU A 143 41.82 6.33 -2.06
C LEU A 143 42.44 5.18 -2.86
N VAL A 144 43.71 4.84 -2.62
CA VAL A 144 44.35 3.67 -3.24
C VAL A 144 43.61 2.40 -2.84
N LEU A 145 43.32 2.21 -1.55
CA LEU A 145 42.56 1.06 -1.06
C LEU A 145 41.17 0.97 -1.72
N ALA A 146 40.45 2.09 -1.81
CA ALA A 146 39.14 2.15 -2.43
C ALA A 146 39.21 1.80 -3.93
N ARG A 147 40.21 2.32 -4.67
CA ARG A 147 40.41 1.99 -6.09
C ARG A 147 40.72 0.51 -6.29
N THR A 148 41.62 -0.06 -5.49
CA THR A 148 41.96 -1.49 -5.52
C THR A 148 40.72 -2.34 -5.26
N PHE A 149 39.93 -2.00 -4.25
CA PHE A 149 38.68 -2.70 -3.96
C PHE A 149 37.71 -2.66 -5.15
N VAL A 150 37.51 -1.49 -5.75
CA VAL A 150 36.61 -1.36 -6.91
C VAL A 150 37.11 -2.17 -8.12
N SER A 151 38.42 -2.19 -8.38
CA SER A 151 38.97 -2.92 -9.52
C SER A 151 39.04 -4.44 -9.30
N GLU A 152 39.42 -4.89 -8.10
CA GLU A 152 39.69 -6.31 -7.83
C GLU A 152 38.47 -7.06 -7.29
N GLU A 153 37.68 -6.45 -6.40
CA GLU A 153 36.52 -7.10 -5.76
C GLU A 153 35.22 -6.84 -6.52
N LEU A 154 35.00 -5.60 -6.98
CA LEU A 154 33.80 -5.26 -7.76
C LEU A 154 33.97 -5.48 -9.26
N ASN A 155 35.22 -5.68 -9.72
CA ASN A 155 35.57 -5.89 -11.12
C ASN A 155 35.07 -4.73 -12.04
N VAL A 156 35.14 -3.50 -11.52
CA VAL A 156 34.72 -2.28 -12.22
C VAL A 156 35.95 -1.53 -12.73
N ASP A 157 35.98 -1.25 -14.03
CA ASP A 157 36.99 -0.40 -14.65
C ASP A 157 36.70 1.08 -14.37
N LEU A 158 37.49 1.67 -13.46
CA LEU A 158 37.40 3.09 -13.08
C LEU A 158 37.90 4.07 -14.16
N SER A 159 38.46 3.62 -15.30
CA SER A 159 38.94 4.51 -16.36
C SER A 159 37.85 5.42 -16.96
N ARG A 160 36.59 4.96 -16.89
CA ARG A 160 35.39 5.69 -17.36
C ARG A 160 34.69 6.48 -16.25
N TRP A 161 35.21 6.45 -15.04
CA TRP A 161 34.61 7.03 -13.85
C TRP A 161 35.42 8.23 -13.37
N ARG A 162 34.79 9.40 -13.27
CA ARG A 162 35.42 10.62 -12.76
C ARG A 162 35.23 10.66 -11.25
N LEU A 163 36.29 10.92 -10.49
CA LEU A 163 36.16 11.19 -9.05
C LEU A 163 35.43 12.53 -8.89
N GLU A 164 34.23 12.47 -8.32
CA GLU A 164 33.30 13.59 -8.21
C GLU A 164 33.40 14.24 -6.83
N ASP A 165 33.46 13.44 -5.78
CA ASP A 165 33.58 13.91 -4.41
C ASP A 165 34.51 13.03 -3.58
N GLN A 166 35.20 13.65 -2.63
CA GLN A 166 36.03 12.98 -1.64
C GLN A 166 35.96 13.72 -0.31
N SER A 167 35.67 13.00 0.76
CA SER A 167 35.55 13.60 2.10
C SER A 167 36.22 12.75 3.16
N THR A 168 36.56 13.38 4.28
CA THR A 168 37.17 12.73 5.45
C THR A 168 36.38 13.12 6.69
N SER A 169 36.00 12.12 7.48
CA SER A 169 35.30 12.29 8.75
C SER A 169 36.18 11.79 9.89
N SER A 170 36.49 12.68 10.83
CA SER A 170 37.24 12.34 12.04
C SER A 170 36.31 11.62 13.03
N ARG A 171 36.65 10.39 13.40
CA ARG A 171 36.00 9.66 14.50
C ARG A 171 36.89 9.71 15.74
N GLU A 172 36.38 9.22 16.87
CA GLU A 172 37.13 9.24 18.14
C GLU A 172 38.46 8.49 18.04
N ASN A 173 38.45 7.31 17.39
CA ASN A 173 39.59 6.39 17.36
C ASN A 173 40.02 5.96 15.94
N ARG A 174 39.59 6.67 14.89
CA ARG A 174 39.93 6.38 13.47
C ARG A 174 39.59 7.55 12.53
N LEU A 175 40.08 7.48 11.29
CA LEU A 175 39.60 8.32 10.18
C LEU A 175 38.73 7.49 9.23
N ASP A 176 37.57 8.03 8.88
CA ASP A 176 36.71 7.46 7.84
C ASP A 176 36.80 8.34 6.59
N HIS A 177 36.94 7.73 5.41
CA HIS A 177 36.99 8.44 4.13
C HIS A 177 35.85 7.98 3.23
N SER A 178 35.23 8.92 2.51
CA SER A 178 34.23 8.61 1.49
C SER A 178 34.71 9.09 0.13
N PHE A 179 34.54 8.26 -0.88
CA PHE A 179 34.89 8.55 -2.26
C PHE A 179 33.71 8.26 -3.16
N THR A 180 33.33 9.23 -3.98
CA THR A 180 32.23 9.08 -4.94
C THR A 180 32.75 9.33 -6.34
N TRP A 181 32.53 8.37 -7.22
CA TRP A 181 32.80 8.48 -8.64
C TRP A 181 31.52 8.58 -9.44
N GLU A 182 31.56 9.33 -10.53
CA GLU A 182 30.49 9.48 -11.50
C GLU A 182 30.88 8.85 -12.84
N LEU A 183 29.98 8.04 -13.41
CA LEU A 183 30.22 7.38 -14.69
C LEU A 183 30.07 8.40 -15.84
N SER A 184 31.12 8.61 -16.60
CA SER A 184 31.12 9.54 -17.73
C SER A 184 30.14 9.09 -18.82
N GLY A 185 29.32 10.01 -19.35
CA GLY A 185 28.33 9.70 -20.38
C GLY A 185 27.04 9.05 -19.84
N SER A 186 26.86 9.01 -18.52
CA SER A 186 25.65 8.49 -17.87
C SER A 186 24.63 9.57 -17.50
N GLU A 187 24.86 10.81 -17.93
CA GLU A 187 24.05 11.96 -17.60
C GLU A 187 22.62 11.83 -18.16
N ILE A 188 21.65 12.22 -17.34
CA ILE A 188 20.22 12.16 -17.61
C ILE A 188 19.65 13.56 -17.37
N GLU A 189 19.45 14.29 -18.46
CA GLU A 189 18.77 15.58 -18.44
C GLU A 189 17.26 15.38 -18.25
N TRP A 190 16.67 16.15 -17.34
CA TRP A 190 15.22 16.16 -17.10
C TRP A 190 14.57 17.50 -17.46
N ARG A 191 15.38 18.55 -17.61
CA ARG A 191 15.03 19.86 -18.16
C ARG A 191 16.15 20.34 -19.07
N PRO A 192 16.14 19.95 -20.35
CA PRO A 192 17.18 20.34 -21.29
C PRO A 192 17.26 21.86 -21.50
N ASP A 193 16.15 22.57 -21.28
CA ASP A 193 16.07 24.03 -21.44
C ASP A 193 16.56 24.81 -20.18
N ASP A 194 16.94 24.13 -19.09
CA ASP A 194 17.30 24.76 -17.81
C ASP A 194 18.56 24.09 -17.22
N PRO A 195 19.77 24.62 -17.52
CA PRO A 195 21.03 24.05 -17.04
C PRO A 195 21.16 24.01 -15.51
N GLU A 196 20.49 24.92 -14.79
CA GLU A 196 20.48 24.96 -13.33
C GLU A 196 19.57 23.87 -12.71
N ALA A 197 18.88 23.10 -13.54
CA ALA A 197 18.06 21.98 -13.08
C ALA A 197 18.88 20.76 -12.64
N GLY A 198 20.15 20.70 -13.04
CA GLY A 198 21.05 19.57 -12.78
C GLY A 198 20.69 18.31 -13.57
N THR A 199 21.60 17.34 -13.56
CA THR A 199 21.47 16.06 -14.28
C THR A 199 21.52 14.88 -13.33
N GLY A 200 20.72 13.86 -13.64
CA GLY A 200 20.88 12.57 -12.99
C GLY A 200 22.11 11.87 -13.56
N ALA A 201 22.81 11.07 -12.78
CA ALA A 201 23.99 10.34 -13.26
C ALA A 201 24.22 9.07 -12.43
N ARG A 202 24.88 8.06 -13.02
CA ARG A 202 25.27 6.86 -12.26
C ARG A 202 26.48 7.20 -11.41
N ARG A 203 26.38 6.91 -10.11
CA ARG A 203 27.45 7.12 -9.14
C ARG A 203 27.79 5.83 -8.41
N LEU A 204 29.06 5.66 -8.11
CA LEU A 204 29.61 4.60 -7.28
C LEU A 204 30.26 5.26 -6.08
N SER A 205 29.83 4.90 -4.87
CA SER A 205 30.44 5.38 -3.64
C SER A 205 31.10 4.24 -2.89
N VAL A 206 32.24 4.53 -2.27
CA VAL A 206 32.98 3.62 -1.39
C VAL A 206 33.38 4.38 -0.13
N ASP A 207 33.05 3.83 1.04
CA ASP A 207 33.53 4.35 2.31
C ASP A 207 34.58 3.41 2.90
N VAL A 208 35.70 3.99 3.31
CA VAL A 208 36.81 3.34 3.99
C VAL A 208 36.76 3.74 5.46
N ASN A 209 36.44 2.79 6.33
CA ASN A 209 36.41 2.97 7.78
C ASN A 209 37.77 2.55 8.35
N GLY A 210 38.62 3.53 8.65
CA GLY A 210 40.03 3.30 8.97
C GLY A 210 40.81 2.67 7.82
N SER A 211 41.01 1.35 7.86
CA SER A 211 41.72 0.57 6.83
C SER A 211 40.86 -0.50 6.15
N ARG A 212 39.55 -0.48 6.36
CA ARG A 212 38.62 -1.46 5.77
C ARG A 212 37.54 -0.77 4.97
N VAL A 213 37.14 -1.35 3.85
CA VAL A 213 35.97 -0.88 3.11
C VAL A 213 34.71 -1.26 3.89
N GLY A 214 34.05 -0.24 4.45
CA GLY A 214 32.83 -0.37 5.24
C GLY A 214 31.57 -0.19 4.41
N TYR A 215 31.65 0.49 3.26
CA TYR A 215 30.52 0.66 2.37
C TYR A 215 30.96 0.61 0.91
N PHE A 216 30.13 0.01 0.07
CA PHE A 216 30.12 0.31 -1.36
C PHE A 216 28.71 0.25 -1.91
N GLY A 217 28.46 1.01 -2.96
CA GLY A 217 27.21 0.90 -3.68
C GLY A 217 27.14 1.75 -4.93
N GLU A 218 26.58 1.15 -5.99
CA GLU A 218 26.18 1.90 -7.17
C GLU A 218 24.74 2.41 -7.02
N TYR A 219 24.49 3.64 -7.46
CA TYR A 219 23.20 4.30 -7.40
C TYR A 219 23.03 5.33 -8.51
N LEU A 220 21.78 5.72 -8.74
CA LEU A 220 21.46 6.84 -9.63
C LEU A 220 21.33 8.09 -8.77
N HIS A 221 22.24 9.04 -8.98
CA HIS A 221 22.09 10.39 -8.44
C HIS A 221 20.87 11.06 -9.08
N VAL A 222 20.00 11.63 -8.25
CA VAL A 222 18.84 12.40 -8.67
C VAL A 222 19.12 13.88 -8.39
N PRO A 223 18.90 14.79 -9.34
CA PRO A 223 19.14 16.22 -9.12
C PRO A 223 18.34 16.76 -7.94
N GLU A 224 18.98 17.52 -7.05
CA GLU A 224 18.32 18.12 -5.89
C GLU A 224 17.07 18.94 -6.28
N ARG A 225 17.10 19.65 -7.40
CA ARG A 225 15.95 20.45 -7.85
C ARG A 225 14.74 19.58 -8.20
N PHE A 226 14.96 18.41 -8.80
CA PHE A 226 13.90 17.43 -9.04
C PHE A 226 13.31 16.94 -7.71
N GLU A 227 14.18 16.55 -6.76
CA GLU A 227 13.75 16.09 -5.44
C GLU A 227 12.95 17.16 -4.69
N ARG A 228 13.39 18.43 -4.76
CA ARG A 228 12.66 19.58 -4.17
C ARG A 228 11.28 19.76 -4.79
N GLU A 229 11.16 19.67 -6.11
CA GLU A 229 9.86 19.80 -6.79
C GLU A 229 8.90 18.65 -6.46
N GLN A 230 9.43 17.42 -6.42
CA GLN A 230 8.69 16.23 -6.02
C GLN A 230 8.23 16.31 -4.55
N SER A 231 9.12 16.77 -3.67
CA SER A 231 8.83 16.96 -2.24
C SER A 231 7.77 18.02 -2.02
N LYS A 232 7.77 19.11 -2.81
CA LYS A 232 6.74 20.15 -2.74
C LYS A 232 5.35 19.60 -3.06
N GLN A 233 5.22 18.80 -4.12
CA GLN A 233 3.94 18.16 -4.46
C GLN A 233 3.49 17.20 -3.34
N THR A 234 4.40 16.35 -2.88
CA THR A 234 4.14 15.38 -1.80
C THR A 234 3.71 16.06 -0.50
N ALA A 235 4.32 17.20 -0.16
CA ALA A 235 3.94 18.00 1.01
C ALA A 235 2.52 18.58 0.91
N VAL A 236 2.11 19.06 -0.28
CA VAL A 236 0.73 19.51 -0.52
C VAL A 236 -0.25 18.35 -0.37
N GLY A 237 0.08 17.19 -0.95
CA GLY A 237 -0.73 15.97 -0.80
C GLY A 237 -0.87 15.53 0.67
N THR A 238 0.22 15.61 1.42
CA THR A 238 0.27 15.33 2.86
C THR A 238 -0.62 16.30 3.65
N LEU A 239 -0.56 17.61 3.36
CA LEU A 239 -1.40 18.60 4.00
C LEU A 239 -2.89 18.34 3.74
N LEU A 240 -3.28 18.03 2.50
CA LEU A 240 -4.66 17.68 2.15
C LEU A 240 -5.12 16.41 2.88
N GLY A 241 -4.25 15.40 2.96
CA GLY A 241 -4.50 14.18 3.73
C GLY A 241 -4.69 14.46 5.22
N LEU A 242 -3.85 15.30 5.84
CA LEU A 242 -3.97 15.68 7.25
C LEU A 242 -5.27 16.44 7.54
N ILE A 243 -5.68 17.36 6.65
CA ILE A 243 -6.97 18.05 6.77
C ILE A 243 -8.12 17.04 6.74
N SER A 244 -8.08 16.08 5.80
CA SER A 244 -9.08 15.00 5.73
C SER A 244 -9.09 14.12 6.99
N ILE A 245 -7.93 13.73 7.52
CA ILE A 245 -7.83 12.97 8.76
C ILE A 245 -8.46 13.74 9.93
N GLY A 246 -8.16 15.04 10.05
CA GLY A 246 -8.77 15.90 11.08
C GLY A 246 -10.30 15.97 10.97
N LEU A 247 -10.84 16.13 9.75
CA LEU A 247 -12.28 16.11 9.50
C LEU A 247 -12.91 14.74 9.75
N SER A 248 -12.22 13.65 9.43
CA SER A 248 -12.66 12.27 9.70
C SER A 248 -12.70 11.99 11.21
N PHE A 249 -11.69 12.48 11.95
CA PHE A 249 -11.70 12.43 13.41
C PHE A 249 -12.87 13.24 13.99
N ALA A 250 -13.19 14.41 13.42
CA ALA A 250 -14.36 15.19 13.82
C ALA A 250 -15.68 14.43 13.56
N LEU A 251 -15.79 13.65 12.48
CA LEU A 251 -16.95 12.77 12.24
C LEU A 251 -17.04 11.66 13.30
N VAL A 252 -15.93 11.01 13.65
CA VAL A 252 -15.91 9.98 14.71
C VAL A 252 -16.28 10.58 16.07
N LEU A 253 -15.78 11.78 16.39
CA LEU A 253 -16.16 12.50 17.61
C LEU A 253 -17.64 12.88 17.62
N ALA A 254 -18.17 13.37 16.50
CA ALA A 254 -19.60 13.63 16.34
C ALA A 254 -20.42 12.34 16.54
N ALA A 255 -19.92 11.20 16.05
CA ALA A 255 -20.57 9.91 16.27
C ALA A 255 -20.57 9.51 17.75
N ALA A 256 -19.49 9.76 18.48
CA ALA A 256 -19.43 9.55 19.93
C ALA A 256 -20.44 10.43 20.68
N VAL A 257 -20.53 11.71 20.32
CA VAL A 257 -21.53 12.64 20.91
C VAL A 257 -22.96 12.15 20.62
N VAL A 258 -23.26 11.78 19.36
CA VAL A 258 -24.56 11.23 18.97
C VAL A 258 -24.86 9.94 19.73
N ALA A 259 -23.88 9.05 19.90
CA ALA A 259 -24.05 7.81 20.65
C ALA A 259 -24.43 8.08 22.10
N VAL A 260 -23.75 9.02 22.77
CA VAL A 260 -24.06 9.41 24.16
C VAL A 260 -25.44 10.04 24.27
N ILE A 261 -25.81 10.95 23.37
CA ILE A 261 -27.13 11.59 23.38
C ILE A 261 -28.24 10.55 23.20
N ARG A 262 -28.08 9.64 22.24
CA ARG A 262 -29.09 8.63 21.91
C ARG A 262 -29.15 7.48 22.90
N TYR A 263 -28.05 7.16 23.57
CA TYR A 263 -28.01 6.22 24.68
C TYR A 263 -28.95 6.66 25.80
N LYS A 264 -28.98 7.95 26.14
CA LYS A 264 -29.90 8.51 27.17
C LYS A 264 -31.39 8.40 26.81
N HIS A 265 -31.72 8.06 25.57
CA HIS A 265 -33.08 7.92 25.08
C HIS A 265 -33.42 6.49 24.65
N ASP A 266 -32.58 5.50 24.98
CA ASP A 266 -32.74 4.09 24.60
C ASP A 266 -32.87 3.86 23.07
N ARG A 267 -32.23 4.73 22.27
CA ARG A 267 -32.29 4.68 20.80
C ARG A 267 -31.05 4.09 20.14
N ILE A 268 -30.17 3.43 20.89
CA ILE A 268 -28.90 2.92 20.36
C ILE A 268 -28.81 1.39 20.43
N ARG A 269 -28.43 0.79 19.30
CA ARG A 269 -28.14 -0.64 19.21
C ARG A 269 -26.62 -0.82 19.18
N TRP A 270 -26.05 -1.33 20.26
CA TRP A 270 -24.61 -1.54 20.38
C TRP A 270 -24.09 -2.78 19.65
N ARG A 271 -24.93 -3.81 19.50
CA ARG A 271 -24.55 -5.10 18.89
C ARG A 271 -23.98 -4.95 17.47
N PRO A 272 -24.60 -4.22 16.52
CA PRO A 272 -24.02 -4.00 15.20
C PRO A 272 -22.60 -3.43 15.26
N GLY A 273 -22.38 -2.43 16.12
CA GLY A 273 -21.07 -1.81 16.24
C GLY A 273 -20.05 -2.70 16.95
N LEU A 274 -20.45 -3.50 17.96
CA LEU A 274 -19.53 -4.46 18.59
C LEU A 274 -19.02 -5.50 17.58
N ILE A 275 -19.88 -5.96 16.67
CA ILE A 275 -19.49 -6.90 15.61
C ILE A 275 -18.52 -6.22 14.63
N ALA A 276 -18.84 -5.02 14.13
CA ALA A 276 -17.99 -4.31 13.18
C ALA A 276 -16.64 -3.89 13.79
N GLY A 277 -16.66 -3.35 15.01
CA GLY A 277 -15.47 -2.94 15.75
C GLY A 277 -14.59 -4.12 16.15
N GLY A 278 -15.18 -5.21 16.64
CA GLY A 278 -14.47 -6.45 16.95
C GLY A 278 -13.83 -7.10 15.72
N LEU A 279 -14.55 -7.12 14.59
CA LEU A 279 -14.01 -7.57 13.31
C LEU A 279 -12.78 -6.75 12.91
N LEU A 280 -12.87 -5.42 12.93
CA LEU A 280 -11.74 -4.57 12.52
C LEU A 280 -10.56 -4.58 13.49
N ALA A 281 -10.81 -4.71 14.80
CA ALA A 281 -9.75 -4.94 15.76
C ALA A 281 -8.99 -6.24 15.44
N ALA A 282 -9.70 -7.33 15.16
CA ALA A 282 -9.10 -8.61 14.80
C ALA A 282 -8.33 -8.53 13.47
N VAL A 283 -8.92 -7.92 12.44
CA VAL A 283 -8.26 -7.72 11.13
C VAL A 283 -6.95 -6.94 11.29
N LEU A 284 -6.95 -5.85 12.07
CA LEU A 284 -5.75 -5.04 12.28
C LEU A 284 -4.68 -5.78 13.09
N MET A 285 -5.06 -6.53 14.12
CA MET A 285 -4.13 -7.35 14.91
C MET A 285 -3.50 -8.47 14.06
N VAL A 286 -4.29 -9.15 13.22
CA VAL A 286 -3.77 -10.17 12.29
C VAL A 286 -2.84 -9.51 11.26
N GLY A 287 -3.24 -8.38 10.68
CA GLY A 287 -2.41 -7.61 9.75
C GLY A 287 -1.07 -7.19 10.36
N GLY A 288 -1.06 -6.72 11.61
CA GLY A 288 0.15 -6.41 12.36
C GLY A 288 1.06 -7.62 12.55
N ALA A 289 0.50 -8.78 12.92
CA ALA A 289 1.26 -10.02 13.05
C ALA A 289 1.88 -10.47 11.71
N LEU A 290 1.14 -10.37 10.60
CA LEU A 290 1.66 -10.72 9.26
C LEU A 290 2.75 -9.74 8.78
N SER A 291 2.69 -8.49 9.24
CA SER A 291 3.65 -7.42 8.89
C SER A 291 4.90 -7.44 9.77
N TYR A 292 5.03 -8.38 10.72
CA TYR A 292 6.17 -8.46 11.62
C TYR A 292 7.54 -8.53 10.93
N PRO A 293 7.74 -9.23 9.79
CA PRO A 293 9.03 -9.19 9.09
C PRO A 293 9.43 -7.79 8.62
N LEU A 294 8.45 -6.98 8.18
CA LEU A 294 8.67 -5.59 7.79
C LEU A 294 9.00 -4.74 9.02
N ILE A 295 8.26 -4.89 10.11
CA ILE A 295 8.52 -4.23 11.40
C ILE A 295 9.93 -4.58 11.90
N LYS A 296 10.30 -5.86 11.94
CA LYS A 296 11.64 -6.35 12.34
C LYS A 296 12.74 -5.73 11.49
N SER A 297 12.51 -5.50 10.19
CA SER A 297 13.51 -4.89 9.29
C SER A 297 13.86 -3.44 9.66
N GLN A 298 12.98 -2.77 10.42
CA GLN A 298 13.12 -1.40 10.93
C GLN A 298 13.56 -1.34 12.40
N TYR A 299 13.91 -2.47 13.01
CA TYR A 299 14.40 -2.52 14.40
C TYR A 299 15.62 -1.61 14.61
N VAL A 300 15.61 -0.81 15.66
CA VAL A 300 16.75 0.03 16.06
C VAL A 300 17.54 -0.71 17.13
N THR A 301 18.80 -1.04 16.83
CA THR A 301 19.60 -1.97 17.65
C THR A 301 19.98 -1.44 19.03
N GLU A 302 19.88 -0.12 19.23
CA GLU A 302 20.12 0.54 20.52
C GLU A 302 19.08 0.15 21.60
N VAL A 303 17.90 -0.29 21.18
CA VAL A 303 16.83 -0.74 22.08
C VAL A 303 16.92 -2.26 22.24
N PRO A 304 16.86 -2.83 23.46
CA PRO A 304 16.79 -4.28 23.63
C PRO A 304 15.65 -4.93 22.83
N TYR A 305 15.93 -6.03 22.14
CA TYR A 305 15.00 -6.67 21.21
C TYR A 305 13.68 -7.10 21.86
N PRO A 306 13.67 -7.66 23.10
CA PRO A 306 12.42 -7.94 23.80
C PRO A 306 11.55 -6.69 24.01
N ILE A 307 12.17 -5.53 24.27
CA ILE A 307 11.44 -4.25 24.44
C ILE A 307 10.86 -3.82 23.09
N PHE A 308 11.64 -3.88 22.01
CA PHE A 308 11.15 -3.60 20.67
C PHE A 308 9.96 -4.50 20.28
N ALA A 309 10.09 -5.81 20.49
CA ALA A 309 9.02 -6.77 20.20
C ALA A 309 7.77 -6.50 21.06
N ALA A 310 7.94 -6.17 22.34
CA ALA A 310 6.85 -5.80 23.22
C ALA A 310 6.16 -4.49 22.77
N LEU A 311 6.92 -3.48 22.36
CA LEU A 311 6.37 -2.23 21.82
C LEU A 311 5.60 -2.47 20.52
N ALA A 312 6.12 -3.30 19.62
CA ALA A 312 5.41 -3.68 18.40
C ALA A 312 4.09 -4.40 18.69
N LEU A 313 4.10 -5.35 19.64
CA LEU A 313 2.90 -6.07 20.07
C LEU A 313 1.87 -5.14 20.73
N VAL A 314 2.31 -4.31 21.68
CA VAL A 314 1.44 -3.33 22.36
C VAL A 314 0.88 -2.33 21.36
N GLY A 315 1.70 -1.86 20.40
CA GLY A 315 1.26 -0.97 19.33
C GLY A 315 0.18 -1.60 18.45
N ALA A 316 0.36 -2.87 18.05
CA ALA A 316 -0.64 -3.60 17.28
C ALA A 316 -1.96 -3.80 18.06
N ILE A 317 -1.88 -4.17 19.35
CA ILE A 317 -3.05 -4.33 20.21
C ILE A 317 -3.77 -3.00 20.40
N PHE A 318 -3.02 -1.95 20.76
CA PHE A 318 -3.56 -0.62 21.00
C PHE A 318 -4.22 -0.04 19.76
N GLY A 319 -3.55 -0.12 18.61
CA GLY A 319 -4.10 0.30 17.31
C GLY A 319 -5.38 -0.47 16.95
N GLY A 320 -5.36 -1.80 17.12
CA GLY A 320 -6.52 -2.67 16.95
C GLY A 320 -7.71 -2.25 17.81
N VAL A 321 -7.49 -2.06 19.11
CA VAL A 321 -8.53 -1.65 20.06
C VAL A 321 -9.04 -0.24 19.75
N LEU A 322 -8.15 0.72 19.48
CA LEU A 322 -8.52 2.09 19.19
C LEU A 322 -9.41 2.18 17.94
N LEU A 323 -9.00 1.54 16.84
CA LEU A 323 -9.81 1.46 15.62
C LEU A 323 -11.13 0.73 15.89
N GLY A 324 -11.08 -0.40 16.60
CA GLY A 324 -12.26 -1.17 16.95
C GLY A 324 -13.29 -0.36 17.74
N VAL A 325 -12.85 0.44 18.71
CA VAL A 325 -13.72 1.33 19.50
C VAL A 325 -14.30 2.45 18.64
N ALA A 326 -13.48 3.10 17.80
CA ALA A 326 -13.93 4.14 16.89
C ALA A 326 -15.04 3.62 15.96
N ILE A 327 -14.86 2.42 15.39
CA ILE A 327 -15.84 1.78 14.50
C ILE A 327 -17.06 1.28 15.25
N TRP A 328 -16.90 0.77 16.48
CA TRP A 328 -18.02 0.38 17.32
C TRP A 328 -18.96 1.54 17.59
N VAL A 329 -18.41 2.67 18.04
CA VAL A 329 -19.18 3.88 18.33
C VAL A 329 -19.81 4.44 17.06
N THR A 330 -19.03 4.55 15.98
CA THR A 330 -19.49 5.12 14.71
C THR A 330 -20.59 4.29 14.06
N THR A 331 -20.46 2.96 14.07
CA THR A 331 -21.49 2.06 13.55
C THR A 331 -22.77 2.14 14.38
N SER A 332 -22.66 2.15 15.72
CA SER A 332 -23.83 2.20 16.60
C SER A 332 -24.60 3.51 16.44
N ALA A 333 -23.90 4.64 16.37
CA ALA A 333 -24.49 5.95 16.09
C ALA A 333 -25.11 6.00 14.68
N GLY A 334 -24.34 5.55 13.68
CA GLY A 334 -24.72 5.52 12.27
C GLY A 334 -25.99 4.71 12.04
N VAL A 335 -26.06 3.47 12.54
CA VAL A 335 -27.27 2.63 12.46
C VAL A 335 -28.50 3.37 13.00
N SER A 336 -28.42 3.97 14.18
CA SER A 336 -29.60 4.63 14.75
C SER A 336 -30.02 5.87 13.96
N LEU A 337 -29.08 6.62 13.37
CA LEU A 337 -29.40 7.75 12.50
C LEU A 337 -30.01 7.28 11.18
N THR A 338 -29.44 6.25 10.57
CA THR A 338 -29.91 5.67 9.32
C THR A 338 -31.30 5.04 9.44
N GLU A 339 -31.66 4.49 10.60
CA GLU A 339 -33.02 4.02 10.87
C GLU A 339 -34.06 5.16 10.72
N GLU A 340 -33.68 6.41 10.95
CA GLU A 340 -34.56 7.58 10.82
C GLU A 340 -34.47 8.24 9.44
N THR A 341 -33.29 8.26 8.82
CA THR A 341 -33.09 8.95 7.52
C THR A 341 -33.30 8.02 6.33
N PHE A 342 -32.70 6.82 6.34
CA PHE A 342 -32.70 5.89 5.22
C PHE A 342 -32.96 4.43 5.64
N PRO A 343 -34.07 4.11 6.33
CA PRO A 343 -34.26 2.79 6.99
C PRO A 343 -34.14 1.58 6.06
N ARG A 344 -34.44 1.74 4.77
CA ARG A 344 -34.35 0.66 3.78
C ARG A 344 -32.92 0.18 3.53
N THR A 345 -31.90 1.01 3.79
CA THR A 345 -30.50 0.71 3.48
C THR A 345 -29.88 -0.30 4.47
N LEU A 346 -30.52 -0.52 5.62
CA LEU A 346 -30.04 -1.42 6.67
C LEU A 346 -30.62 -2.83 6.56
N LYS A 347 -31.46 -3.13 5.57
CA LYS A 347 -32.21 -4.39 5.54
C LYS A 347 -31.31 -5.63 5.52
N ALA A 348 -30.37 -5.74 4.57
CA ALA A 348 -29.43 -6.85 4.56
C ALA A 348 -28.46 -6.81 5.75
N PHE A 349 -27.98 -5.62 6.11
CA PHE A 349 -27.05 -5.44 7.23
C PHE A 349 -27.64 -5.93 8.56
N ASN A 350 -28.88 -5.57 8.88
CA ASN A 350 -29.58 -6.06 10.07
C ASN A 350 -29.73 -7.59 10.04
N SER A 351 -30.00 -8.18 8.87
CA SER A 351 -30.07 -9.64 8.77
C SER A 351 -28.73 -10.31 9.09
N TRP A 352 -27.60 -9.73 8.68
CA TRP A 352 -26.27 -10.22 9.03
C TRP A 352 -25.96 -10.09 10.51
N VAL A 353 -26.27 -8.94 11.12
CA VAL A 353 -26.09 -8.70 12.57
C VAL A 353 -26.86 -9.74 13.41
N GLU A 354 -28.03 -10.16 12.93
CA GLU A 354 -28.88 -11.17 13.56
C GLU A 354 -28.45 -12.62 13.28
N GLY A 355 -27.38 -12.85 12.50
CA GLY A 355 -26.90 -14.18 12.11
C GLY A 355 -27.63 -14.81 10.93
N ARG A 356 -28.53 -14.07 10.28
CA ARG A 356 -29.28 -14.50 9.09
C ARG A 356 -28.53 -14.11 7.82
N LEU A 357 -27.45 -14.83 7.52
CA LEU A 357 -26.55 -14.51 6.39
C LEU A 357 -27.20 -14.74 5.01
N PHE A 358 -28.00 -15.80 4.88
CA PHE A 358 -28.56 -16.26 3.60
C PHE A 358 -29.99 -15.75 3.37
N THR A 359 -30.22 -14.45 3.50
CA THR A 359 -31.51 -13.84 3.15
C THR A 359 -31.55 -13.37 1.71
N ARG A 360 -32.74 -13.28 1.13
CA ARG A 360 -32.92 -12.72 -0.22
C ARG A 360 -32.40 -11.28 -0.34
N ALA A 361 -32.54 -10.48 0.71
CA ALA A 361 -31.99 -9.12 0.75
C ALA A 361 -30.47 -9.14 0.69
N ALA A 362 -29.82 -9.94 1.55
CA ALA A 362 -28.37 -10.11 1.54
C ALA A 362 -27.83 -10.61 0.20
N GLY A 363 -28.48 -11.61 -0.42
CA GLY A 363 -28.08 -12.10 -1.74
C GLY A 363 -28.15 -11.02 -2.83
N ILE A 364 -29.23 -10.22 -2.87
CA ILE A 364 -29.40 -9.16 -3.87
C ILE A 364 -28.38 -8.03 -3.64
N GLU A 365 -28.21 -7.55 -2.41
CA GLU A 365 -27.24 -6.49 -2.09
C GLU A 365 -25.80 -6.94 -2.36
N THR A 366 -25.47 -8.20 -2.08
CA THR A 366 -24.15 -8.77 -2.40
C THR A 366 -23.89 -8.79 -3.91
N LEU A 367 -24.85 -9.27 -4.72
CA LEU A 367 -24.70 -9.27 -6.19
C LEU A 367 -24.55 -7.87 -6.76
N ARG A 368 -25.33 -6.91 -6.25
CA ARG A 368 -25.19 -5.50 -6.64
C ARG A 368 -23.84 -4.95 -6.22
N GLY A 369 -23.33 -5.33 -5.05
CA GLY A 369 -22.03 -4.90 -4.56
C GLY A 369 -20.91 -5.30 -5.51
N TYR A 370 -20.84 -6.57 -5.90
CA TYR A 370 -19.88 -7.01 -6.92
C TYR A 370 -20.07 -6.28 -8.25
N ALA A 371 -21.31 -6.12 -8.71
CA ALA A 371 -21.56 -5.43 -9.97
C ALA A 371 -21.07 -3.97 -9.94
N VAL A 372 -21.30 -3.26 -8.83
CA VAL A 372 -20.78 -1.91 -8.61
C VAL A 372 -19.26 -1.91 -8.53
N GLY A 373 -18.67 -2.82 -7.77
CA GLY A 373 -17.21 -2.91 -7.63
C GLY A 373 -16.52 -3.14 -8.98
N LEU A 374 -17.02 -4.09 -9.78
CA LEU A 374 -16.52 -4.36 -11.11
C LEU A 374 -16.73 -3.19 -12.09
N ALA A 375 -17.87 -2.50 -12.02
CA ALA A 375 -18.10 -1.28 -12.79
C ALA A 375 -17.12 -0.17 -12.38
N PHE A 376 -16.83 -0.05 -11.08
CA PHE A 376 -15.89 0.92 -10.54
C PHE A 376 -14.45 0.68 -11.02
N LEU A 377 -14.03 -0.59 -11.13
CA LEU A 377 -12.74 -0.94 -11.73
C LEU A 377 -12.62 -0.39 -13.17
N GLY A 378 -13.69 -0.42 -13.96
CA GLY A 378 -13.69 0.23 -15.27
C GLY A 378 -13.63 1.75 -15.19
N TYR A 379 -14.37 2.36 -14.26
CA TYR A 379 -14.34 3.81 -14.03
C TYR A 379 -12.93 4.31 -13.70
N ILE A 380 -12.25 3.70 -12.72
CA ILE A 380 -10.91 4.12 -12.31
C ILE A 380 -9.89 3.94 -13.44
N THR A 381 -9.96 2.82 -14.17
CA THR A 381 -9.12 2.58 -15.35
C THR A 381 -9.32 3.66 -16.41
N LEU A 382 -10.58 3.96 -16.76
CA LEU A 382 -10.88 4.98 -17.76
C LEU A 382 -10.44 6.37 -17.30
N PHE A 383 -10.66 6.71 -16.03
CA PHE A 383 -10.24 7.99 -15.45
C PHE A 383 -8.74 8.21 -15.64
N TYR A 384 -7.90 7.22 -15.31
CA TYR A 384 -6.45 7.35 -15.45
C TYR A 384 -5.95 7.28 -16.89
N VAL A 385 -6.58 6.48 -17.76
CA VAL A 385 -6.25 6.46 -19.19
C VAL A 385 -6.51 7.82 -19.83
N LEU A 386 -7.69 8.40 -19.58
CA LEU A 386 -8.07 9.71 -20.10
C LEU A 386 -7.24 10.83 -19.44
N GLY A 387 -7.01 10.74 -18.13
CA GLY A 387 -6.21 11.70 -17.37
C GLY A 387 -4.77 11.78 -17.90
N ARG A 388 -4.13 10.63 -18.14
CA ARG A 388 -2.79 10.59 -18.76
C ARG A 388 -2.80 11.18 -20.16
N ARG A 389 -3.76 10.77 -20.99
CA ARG A 389 -3.78 11.14 -22.41
C ARG A 389 -4.11 12.61 -22.66
N TYR A 390 -4.98 13.20 -21.86
CA TYR A 390 -5.56 14.52 -22.15
C TYR A 390 -5.27 15.58 -21.08
N LEU A 391 -4.98 15.20 -19.84
CA LEU A 391 -4.89 16.12 -18.71
C LEU A 391 -3.50 16.13 -18.04
N GLY A 392 -2.52 15.39 -18.58
CA GLY A 392 -1.17 15.33 -18.05
C GLY A 392 -1.07 14.67 -16.66
N VAL A 393 -2.08 13.88 -16.27
CA VAL A 393 -2.04 13.11 -15.01
C VAL A 393 -0.91 12.10 -15.10
N TRP A 394 -0.07 12.01 -14.09
CA TRP A 394 1.04 11.07 -14.05
C TRP A 394 1.01 10.28 -12.75
N VAL A 395 1.20 8.97 -12.87
CA VAL A 395 1.27 8.03 -11.75
C VAL A 395 2.53 7.20 -11.98
N PRO A 396 3.49 7.18 -11.04
CA PRO A 396 4.63 6.30 -11.15
C PRO A 396 4.16 4.85 -11.10
N ALA A 397 4.80 3.99 -11.86
CA ALA A 397 4.72 2.56 -11.65
C ALA A 397 5.30 2.25 -10.27
N GLU A 398 4.43 1.84 -9.37
CA GLU A 398 4.84 1.10 -8.19
C GLU A 398 5.32 -0.29 -8.67
N GLY A 399 6.45 -0.76 -8.14
CA GLY A 399 6.85 -2.14 -8.38
C GLY A 399 5.81 -3.12 -7.82
N PRO A 400 5.92 -4.43 -8.10
CA PRO A 400 5.15 -5.43 -7.35
C PRO A 400 5.36 -5.14 -5.86
N HIS A 401 4.25 -4.92 -5.15
CA HIS A 401 4.21 -4.28 -3.83
C HIS A 401 5.20 -4.96 -2.89
N SER A 402 6.39 -4.40 -2.82
CA SER A 402 7.60 -5.08 -2.35
C SER A 402 7.53 -5.39 -0.85
N GLU A 403 6.77 -4.55 -0.15
CA GLU A 403 6.36 -4.70 1.23
C GLU A 403 5.38 -5.87 1.43
N LEU A 404 4.37 -6.01 0.56
CA LEU A 404 3.39 -7.12 0.64
C LEU A 404 4.09 -8.47 0.44
N LEU A 405 5.08 -8.53 -0.46
CA LEU A 405 5.90 -9.71 -0.70
C LEU A 405 6.79 -10.08 0.51
N SER A 406 6.95 -9.17 1.47
CA SER A 406 7.77 -9.35 2.65
C SER A 406 6.99 -9.85 3.87
N MET A 407 5.67 -9.93 3.80
CA MET A 407 4.80 -10.41 4.88
C MET A 407 4.74 -11.95 4.96
N TYR A 408 4.35 -12.51 6.11
CA TYR A 408 4.31 -13.97 6.32
C TYR A 408 3.30 -14.70 5.42
N LEU A 409 2.13 -14.11 5.17
CA LEU A 409 1.08 -14.67 4.30
C LEU A 409 0.64 -13.62 3.26
N PRO A 410 1.43 -13.38 2.19
CA PRO A 410 1.17 -12.29 1.24
C PRO A 410 -0.23 -12.35 0.60
N TRP A 411 -0.75 -13.55 0.34
CA TRP A 411 -2.08 -13.76 -0.27
C TRP A 411 -3.26 -13.30 0.61
N LEU A 412 -3.08 -13.26 1.93
CA LEU A 412 -4.13 -12.86 2.87
C LEU A 412 -4.21 -11.33 3.00
N VAL A 413 -3.11 -10.62 2.71
CA VAL A 413 -3.01 -9.17 2.93
C VAL A 413 -4.01 -8.36 2.11
N PRO A 414 -4.23 -8.61 0.79
CA PRO A 414 -5.28 -7.93 0.02
C PRO A 414 -6.65 -7.98 0.69
N LEU A 415 -6.99 -9.10 1.31
CA LEU A 415 -8.29 -9.32 1.97
C LEU A 415 -8.40 -8.54 3.28
N LEU A 416 -7.31 -8.49 4.06
CA LEU A 416 -7.28 -7.73 5.32
C LEU A 416 -7.38 -6.23 5.05
N ILE A 417 -6.60 -5.71 4.10
CA ILE A 417 -6.64 -4.29 3.71
C ILE A 417 -8.02 -3.94 3.15
N ALA A 418 -8.55 -4.73 2.22
CA ALA A 418 -9.87 -4.51 1.64
C ALA A 418 -11.00 -4.56 2.69
N THR A 419 -10.92 -5.47 3.66
CA THR A 419 -11.91 -5.55 4.74
C THR A 419 -11.81 -4.34 5.66
N GLN A 420 -10.58 -3.93 6.00
CA GLN A 420 -10.34 -2.75 6.81
C GLN A 420 -10.93 -1.52 6.15
N ALA A 421 -10.50 -1.21 4.92
CA ALA A 421 -10.94 -0.04 4.15
C ALA A 421 -12.47 -0.04 3.98
N ALA A 422 -13.05 -1.13 3.45
CA ALA A 422 -14.48 -1.23 3.21
C ALA A 422 -15.31 -1.01 4.47
N VAL A 423 -14.99 -1.69 5.58
CA VAL A 423 -15.78 -1.53 6.80
C VAL A 423 -15.55 -0.16 7.43
N SER A 424 -14.31 0.32 7.54
CA SER A 424 -14.06 1.59 8.22
C SER A 424 -14.64 2.77 7.45
N GLU A 425 -14.44 2.81 6.15
CA GLU A 425 -14.78 3.96 5.32
C GLU A 425 -16.28 4.02 5.03
N GLU A 426 -16.92 2.87 4.75
CA GLU A 426 -18.37 2.84 4.57
C GLU A 426 -19.12 3.15 5.87
N VAL A 427 -18.59 2.74 7.03
CA VAL A 427 -19.18 3.08 8.32
C VAL A 427 -19.03 4.58 8.64
N ILE A 428 -17.83 5.13 8.47
CA ILE A 428 -17.54 6.53 8.84
C ILE A 428 -18.23 7.49 7.87
N TYR A 429 -18.05 7.31 6.56
CA TYR A 429 -18.47 8.29 5.58
C TYR A 429 -19.91 8.08 5.12
N ARG A 430 -20.34 6.85 4.85
CA ARG A 430 -21.67 6.57 4.28
C ARG A 430 -22.70 6.33 5.38
N LEU A 431 -22.50 5.32 6.22
CA LEU A 431 -23.44 4.98 7.28
C LEU A 431 -23.63 6.13 8.26
N PHE A 432 -22.55 6.62 8.87
CA PHE A 432 -22.62 7.73 9.81
C PHE A 432 -22.64 9.10 9.09
N GLY A 433 -21.62 9.43 8.29
CA GLY A 433 -21.44 10.77 7.71
C GLY A 433 -22.64 11.27 6.89
N VAL A 434 -23.09 10.48 5.90
CA VAL A 434 -24.27 10.84 5.08
C VAL A 434 -25.52 10.94 5.94
N SER A 435 -25.77 9.98 6.83
CA SER A 435 -26.99 9.99 7.68
C SER A 435 -26.99 11.15 8.69
N PHE A 436 -25.83 11.47 9.26
CA PHE A 436 -25.64 12.58 10.16
C PHE A 436 -25.91 13.90 9.44
N LEU A 437 -25.29 14.14 8.30
CA LEU A 437 -25.48 15.38 7.56
C LEU A 437 -26.87 15.50 6.97
N GLU A 438 -27.48 14.41 6.49
CA GLU A 438 -28.86 14.43 6.02
C GLU A 438 -29.82 14.87 7.13
N ARG A 439 -29.64 14.33 8.34
CA ARG A 439 -30.48 14.68 9.48
C ARG A 439 -30.40 16.17 9.84
N HIS A 440 -29.21 16.77 9.75
CA HIS A 440 -28.98 18.14 10.20
C HIS A 440 -29.17 19.18 9.10
N LEU A 441 -28.64 18.92 7.91
CA LEU A 441 -28.70 19.85 6.78
C LEU A 441 -30.00 19.72 5.99
N LYS A 442 -30.60 18.52 5.94
CA LYS A 442 -31.78 18.20 5.12
C LYS A 442 -31.59 18.50 3.62
N VAL A 443 -30.34 18.49 3.17
CA VAL A 443 -29.96 18.68 1.76
C VAL A 443 -29.12 17.48 1.34
N THR A 444 -29.76 16.52 0.68
CA THR A 444 -29.14 15.24 0.31
C THR A 444 -27.86 15.42 -0.50
N PHE A 445 -27.82 16.40 -1.41
CA PHE A 445 -26.59 16.66 -2.16
C PHE A 445 -25.39 17.00 -1.27
N LEU A 446 -25.57 17.86 -0.26
CA LEU A 446 -24.50 18.21 0.69
C LEU A 446 -24.17 17.05 1.63
N ALA A 447 -25.18 16.28 2.03
CA ALA A 447 -24.99 15.06 2.83
C ALA A 447 -24.16 14.00 2.09
N LEU A 448 -24.21 13.96 0.75
CA LEU A 448 -23.36 13.11 -0.08
C LEU A 448 -21.99 13.74 -0.36
N LEU A 449 -21.96 15.04 -0.69
CA LEU A 449 -20.75 15.75 -1.13
C LEU A 449 -19.71 15.87 0.00
N ILE A 450 -20.11 16.29 1.20
CA ILE A 450 -19.16 16.58 2.27
C ILE A 450 -18.39 15.33 2.69
N PRO A 451 -19.03 14.18 3.01
CA PRO A 451 -18.29 12.96 3.35
C PRO A 451 -17.46 12.44 2.18
N ALA A 452 -17.95 12.59 0.94
CA ALA A 452 -17.20 12.20 -0.26
C ALA A 452 -15.90 13.00 -0.42
N VAL A 453 -15.95 14.33 -0.23
CA VAL A 453 -14.76 15.19 -0.29
C VAL A 453 -13.77 14.86 0.83
N ILE A 454 -14.27 14.69 2.07
CA ILE A 454 -13.41 14.32 3.20
C ILE A 454 -12.70 13.00 2.89
N TRP A 455 -13.43 11.96 2.52
CA TRP A 455 -12.87 10.66 2.15
C TRP A 455 -11.85 10.77 1.00
N ALA A 456 -12.22 11.47 -0.07
CA ALA A 456 -11.43 11.54 -1.29
C ALA A 456 -10.07 12.21 -1.09
N PHE A 457 -10.03 13.36 -0.42
CA PHE A 457 -8.78 14.09 -0.17
C PHE A 457 -7.90 13.44 0.90
N GLY A 458 -8.43 12.47 1.67
CA GLY A 458 -7.63 11.60 2.53
C GLY A 458 -6.59 10.78 1.76
N HIS A 459 -6.83 10.57 0.47
CA HIS A 459 -5.98 9.78 -0.43
C HIS A 459 -5.01 10.62 -1.25
N SER A 460 -4.90 11.93 -0.99
CA SER A 460 -3.96 12.82 -1.68
C SER A 460 -2.49 12.54 -1.36
N THR A 461 -2.20 11.60 -0.45
CA THR A 461 -0.85 11.09 -0.16
C THR A 461 -0.36 10.07 -1.18
N TYR A 462 -1.26 9.46 -1.95
CA TYR A 462 -0.87 8.55 -3.03
C TYR A 462 -0.14 9.32 -4.14
N PRO A 463 0.85 8.69 -4.80
CA PRO A 463 1.72 9.37 -5.77
C PRO A 463 1.00 9.61 -7.12
N VAL A 464 -0.11 10.31 -7.12
CA VAL A 464 -0.86 10.72 -8.31
C VAL A 464 -0.60 12.20 -8.53
N PHE A 465 -0.02 12.60 -9.66
CA PHE A 465 0.39 13.97 -9.91
C PHE A 465 -0.42 14.60 -11.05
N PRO A 466 -0.90 15.85 -10.89
CA PRO A 466 -0.88 16.67 -9.67
C PRO A 466 -1.67 16.06 -8.50
N VAL A 467 -1.22 16.28 -7.25
CA VAL A 467 -1.73 15.58 -6.04
C VAL A 467 -3.22 15.76 -5.75
N TYR A 468 -3.84 16.82 -6.25
CA TYR A 468 -5.27 17.06 -6.09
C TYR A 468 -6.14 16.18 -7.00
N VAL A 469 -5.58 15.56 -8.05
CA VAL A 469 -6.33 14.76 -9.02
C VAL A 469 -6.99 13.56 -8.35
N ARG A 470 -6.30 12.90 -7.42
CA ARG A 470 -6.85 11.78 -6.64
C ARG A 470 -8.06 12.20 -5.80
N GLY A 471 -8.01 13.39 -5.21
CA GLY A 471 -9.14 13.97 -4.47
C GLY A 471 -10.35 14.27 -5.36
N ILE A 472 -10.13 14.75 -6.60
CA ILE A 472 -11.22 15.01 -7.55
C ILE A 472 -11.87 13.70 -8.00
N GLU A 473 -11.05 12.74 -8.44
CA GLU A 473 -11.50 11.40 -8.85
C GLU A 473 -12.38 10.76 -7.77
N LEU A 474 -11.84 10.66 -6.55
CA LEU A 474 -12.54 9.98 -5.47
C LEU A 474 -13.72 10.79 -4.94
N THR A 475 -13.79 12.11 -5.15
CA THR A 475 -15.00 12.89 -4.82
C THR A 475 -16.15 12.47 -5.74
N ILE A 476 -15.89 12.29 -7.04
CA ILE A 476 -16.89 11.80 -8.01
C ILE A 476 -17.31 10.38 -7.62
N ALA A 477 -16.34 9.51 -7.32
CA ALA A 477 -16.59 8.15 -6.82
C ALA A 477 -17.44 8.16 -5.54
N GLY A 478 -17.10 9.02 -4.59
CA GLY A 478 -17.75 9.14 -3.29
C GLY A 478 -19.20 9.58 -3.40
N LEU A 479 -19.52 10.50 -4.32
CA LEU A 479 -20.90 10.88 -4.65
C LEU A 479 -21.69 9.70 -5.23
N ILE A 480 -21.08 8.93 -6.15
CA ILE A 480 -21.69 7.73 -6.72
C ILE A 480 -21.95 6.68 -5.63
N PHE A 481 -20.95 6.40 -4.78
CA PHE A 481 -21.08 5.43 -3.68
C PHE A 481 -22.14 5.88 -2.68
N GLY A 482 -22.16 7.15 -2.31
CA GLY A 482 -23.20 7.69 -1.44
C GLY A 482 -24.60 7.58 -2.05
N TRP A 483 -24.75 7.81 -3.36
CA TRP A 483 -26.02 7.58 -4.06
C TRP A 483 -26.41 6.10 -4.09
N ILE A 484 -25.45 5.19 -4.31
CA ILE A 484 -25.72 3.75 -4.29
C ILE A 484 -26.10 3.29 -2.88
N PHE A 485 -25.42 3.77 -1.84
CA PHE A 485 -25.76 3.52 -0.44
C PHE A 485 -27.24 3.81 -0.17
N ILE A 486 -27.71 5.04 -0.46
CA ILE A 486 -29.08 5.45 -0.16
C ILE A 486 -30.14 4.68 -0.97
N ARG A 487 -29.79 4.13 -2.15
CA ARG A 487 -30.72 3.43 -3.04
C ARG A 487 -30.69 1.91 -2.90
N TYR A 488 -29.54 1.33 -2.60
CA TYR A 488 -29.28 -0.11 -2.71
C TYR A 488 -28.74 -0.75 -1.44
N GLY A 489 -28.40 0.04 -0.41
CA GLY A 489 -28.12 -0.47 0.92
C GLY A 489 -26.64 -0.55 1.28
N LEU A 490 -26.39 -0.69 2.59
CA LEU A 490 -25.05 -0.70 3.15
C LEU A 490 -24.25 -1.93 2.73
N VAL A 491 -24.89 -3.12 2.63
CA VAL A 491 -24.18 -4.34 2.24
C VAL A 491 -23.71 -4.25 0.79
N THR A 492 -24.48 -3.60 -0.08
CA THR A 492 -24.05 -3.30 -1.46
C THR A 492 -22.72 -2.53 -1.45
N MET A 493 -22.57 -1.51 -0.59
CA MET A 493 -21.34 -0.72 -0.53
C MET A 493 -20.17 -1.43 0.13
N LEU A 494 -20.41 -2.14 1.24
CA LEU A 494 -19.37 -2.94 1.89
C LEU A 494 -18.77 -3.97 0.92
N VAL A 495 -19.62 -4.67 0.16
CA VAL A 495 -19.17 -5.67 -0.82
C VAL A 495 -18.50 -5.03 -2.03
N ALA A 496 -19.02 -3.90 -2.53
CA ALA A 496 -18.41 -3.19 -3.66
C ALA A 496 -17.00 -2.72 -3.32
N HIS A 497 -16.84 -2.02 -2.19
CA HIS A 497 -15.57 -1.48 -1.74
C HIS A 497 -14.57 -2.61 -1.47
N PHE A 498 -14.98 -3.65 -0.74
CA PHE A 498 -14.16 -4.84 -0.51
C PHE A 498 -13.69 -5.48 -1.82
N ALA A 499 -14.58 -5.65 -2.80
CA ALA A 499 -14.23 -6.26 -4.07
C ALA A 499 -13.24 -5.40 -4.88
N ILE A 500 -13.41 -4.07 -4.88
CA ILE A 500 -12.50 -3.14 -5.56
C ILE A 500 -11.08 -3.31 -5.02
N ASP A 501 -10.90 -3.17 -3.71
CA ASP A 501 -9.57 -3.19 -3.09
C ASP A 501 -8.94 -4.57 -3.16
N ALA A 502 -9.71 -5.63 -2.89
CA ALA A 502 -9.20 -6.99 -2.94
C ALA A 502 -8.72 -7.34 -4.36
N ILE A 503 -9.43 -6.92 -5.40
CA ILE A 503 -9.02 -7.15 -6.78
C ILE A 503 -7.80 -6.28 -7.13
N LEU A 504 -7.82 -4.98 -6.84
CA LEU A 504 -6.70 -4.08 -7.17
C LEU A 504 -5.39 -4.49 -6.50
N LEU A 505 -5.44 -4.98 -5.26
CA LEU A 505 -4.27 -5.47 -4.52
C LEU A 505 -3.87 -6.91 -4.92
N ALA A 506 -4.80 -7.73 -5.41
CA ALA A 506 -4.50 -9.10 -5.85
C ALA A 506 -3.93 -9.18 -7.27
N VAL A 507 -4.39 -8.32 -8.20
CA VAL A 507 -3.95 -8.34 -9.60
C VAL A 507 -2.42 -8.22 -9.76
N PRO A 508 -1.70 -7.34 -9.04
CA PRO A 508 -0.24 -7.28 -9.10
C PRO A 508 0.46 -8.62 -8.83
N PHE A 509 -0.08 -9.47 -7.93
CA PHE A 509 0.47 -10.80 -7.67
C PHE A 509 0.33 -11.75 -8.86
N LEU A 510 -0.77 -11.63 -9.64
CA LEU A 510 -0.96 -12.42 -10.86
C LEU A 510 0.03 -12.07 -11.97
N ARG A 511 0.58 -10.86 -11.90
CA ARG A 511 1.48 -10.30 -12.92
C ARG A 511 2.95 -10.35 -12.50
N ALA A 512 3.24 -10.75 -11.27
CA ALA A 512 4.60 -10.93 -10.79
C ALA A 512 5.24 -12.16 -11.47
N GLU A 513 6.43 -12.00 -12.04
CA GLU A 513 7.18 -13.07 -12.68
C GLU A 513 7.79 -13.97 -11.60
N GLY A 514 7.15 -15.11 -11.33
CA GLY A 514 7.56 -16.12 -10.36
C GLY A 514 6.37 -16.99 -9.91
N GLY A 515 6.45 -18.31 -10.12
CA GLY A 515 5.28 -19.21 -10.03
C GLY A 515 4.51 -19.22 -8.70
N SER A 516 5.17 -18.92 -7.57
CA SER A 516 4.51 -18.85 -6.26
C SER A 516 3.63 -17.59 -6.08
N TYR A 517 3.95 -16.48 -6.74
CA TYR A 517 3.21 -15.21 -6.61
C TYR A 517 1.87 -15.25 -7.34
N VAL A 518 1.82 -15.88 -8.51
CA VAL A 518 0.56 -16.13 -9.22
C VAL A 518 -0.41 -16.93 -8.32
N GLY A 519 0.10 -17.93 -7.60
CA GLY A 519 -0.67 -18.68 -6.61
C GLY A 519 -1.27 -17.79 -5.52
N TYR A 520 -0.53 -16.79 -5.02
CA TYR A 520 -1.04 -15.83 -4.04
C TYR A 520 -2.15 -14.95 -4.61
N GLY A 521 -1.99 -14.45 -5.84
CA GLY A 521 -3.03 -13.67 -6.51
C GLY A 521 -4.30 -14.48 -6.73
N ILE A 522 -4.18 -15.74 -7.17
CA ILE A 522 -5.33 -16.64 -7.34
C ILE A 522 -6.01 -16.90 -5.99
N ALA A 523 -5.24 -17.25 -4.95
CA ALA A 523 -5.79 -17.49 -3.61
C ALA A 523 -6.54 -16.26 -3.06
N ALA A 524 -5.95 -15.07 -3.20
CA ALA A 524 -6.58 -13.81 -2.80
C ALA A 524 -7.91 -13.59 -3.55
N LEU A 525 -7.94 -13.76 -4.88
CA LEU A 525 -9.15 -13.56 -5.68
C LEU A 525 -10.25 -14.60 -5.38
N VAL A 526 -9.89 -15.87 -5.18
CA VAL A 526 -10.83 -16.92 -4.79
C VAL A 526 -11.46 -16.59 -3.43
N CYS A 527 -10.64 -16.16 -2.46
CA CYS A 527 -11.14 -15.73 -1.17
C CYS A 527 -11.97 -14.43 -1.25
N ALA A 528 -11.60 -13.50 -2.13
CA ALA A 528 -12.36 -12.28 -2.39
C ALA A 528 -13.73 -12.57 -3.03
N ALA A 529 -13.92 -13.73 -3.65
CA ALA A 529 -15.19 -14.19 -4.18
C ALA A 529 -16.09 -14.88 -3.13
N LEU A 530 -15.61 -15.16 -1.91
CA LEU A 530 -16.38 -15.89 -0.88
C LEU A 530 -17.75 -15.26 -0.56
N PRO A 531 -17.92 -13.92 -0.48
CA PRO A 531 -19.24 -13.33 -0.31
C PRO A 531 -20.28 -13.76 -1.35
N LEU A 532 -19.88 -14.16 -2.58
CA LEU A 532 -20.80 -14.74 -3.59
C LEU A 532 -21.48 -16.04 -3.14
N ALA A 533 -20.97 -16.73 -2.11
CA ALA A 533 -21.67 -17.86 -1.52
C ALA A 533 -23.06 -17.48 -1.00
N VAL A 534 -23.26 -16.23 -0.55
CA VAL A 534 -24.55 -15.74 -0.04
C VAL A 534 -25.66 -15.84 -1.11
N PRO A 535 -25.54 -15.17 -2.28
CA PRO A 535 -26.55 -15.30 -3.34
C PRO A 535 -26.66 -16.72 -3.91
N ILE A 536 -25.56 -17.48 -3.99
CA ILE A 536 -25.59 -18.88 -4.49
C ILE A 536 -26.45 -19.76 -3.57
N VAL A 537 -26.20 -19.74 -2.26
CA VAL A 537 -26.98 -20.53 -1.29
C VAL A 537 -28.44 -20.08 -1.27
N VAL A 538 -28.71 -18.77 -1.37
CA VAL A 538 -30.08 -18.23 -1.48
C VAL A 538 -30.79 -18.75 -2.73
N TRP A 539 -30.08 -18.88 -3.85
CA TRP A 539 -30.64 -19.41 -5.09
C TRP A 539 -30.92 -20.92 -5.01
N ILE A 540 -29.99 -21.70 -4.46
CA ILE A 540 -30.14 -23.16 -4.27
C ILE A 540 -31.27 -23.49 -3.29
N ARG A 541 -31.42 -22.70 -2.21
CA ARG A 541 -32.47 -22.92 -1.19
C ARG A 541 -33.88 -22.52 -1.64
N LYS A 542 -34.07 -22.04 -2.87
CA LYS A 542 -35.42 -21.88 -3.39
C LYS A 542 -36.10 -23.27 -3.39
N PRO A 543 -37.29 -23.43 -2.81
CA PRO A 543 -38.07 -24.63 -3.03
C PRO A 543 -38.28 -24.78 -4.54
N SER A 544 -38.05 -25.98 -5.08
CA SER A 544 -38.52 -26.36 -6.41
C SER A 544 -40.04 -26.11 -6.48
N ASP A 545 -40.49 -25.45 -7.55
CA ASP A 545 -41.90 -25.08 -7.79
C ASP A 545 -42.88 -26.24 -7.51
N GLY A 546 -44.04 -25.97 -6.88
CA GLY A 546 -45.08 -27.01 -6.80
C GLY A 546 -46.21 -26.94 -5.77
N GLN A 547 -46.49 -25.83 -5.09
CA GLN A 547 -47.80 -25.67 -4.44
C GLN A 547 -48.43 -24.36 -4.88
N ALA A 548 -49.29 -24.49 -5.90
CA ALA A 548 -50.34 -23.54 -6.16
C ALA A 548 -51.08 -23.26 -4.85
N ALA A 549 -51.14 -22.00 -4.44
CA ALA A 549 -52.17 -21.58 -3.51
C ALA A 549 -53.52 -21.95 -4.14
N PRO A 550 -54.42 -22.66 -3.44
CA PRO A 550 -55.76 -22.83 -3.96
C PRO A 550 -56.40 -21.45 -4.07
N ASP A 551 -56.99 -21.19 -5.24
CA ASP A 551 -57.98 -20.14 -5.42
C ASP A 551 -59.00 -20.23 -4.29
N ILE A 552 -59.03 -19.21 -3.42
CA ILE A 552 -60.24 -18.93 -2.65
C ILE A 552 -61.03 -17.94 -3.49
N ALA A 553 -61.81 -18.50 -4.40
CA ALA A 553 -62.97 -17.84 -4.97
C ALA A 553 -64.14 -17.93 -3.98
N ALA A 554 -64.88 -16.82 -3.88
CA ALA A 554 -66.27 -16.67 -3.45
C ALA A 554 -66.64 -17.09 -2.01
N GLY A 555 -67.09 -16.08 -1.25
CA GLY A 555 -67.75 -16.17 0.05
C GLY A 555 -67.95 -14.78 0.61
#